data_AF-A0A1X7A0D7-F1
#
_entry.id   AF-A0A1X7A0D7-F1
#
_cell.length_a   1.000
_cell.length_b   1.000
_cell.length_c   1.000
_cell.angle_alpha   90.00
_cell.angle_beta   90.00
_cell.angle_gamma   90.00
#
_symmetry.space_group_name_H-M   'P 1'
#
loop_
_entity.id
_entity.type
_entity.pdbx_description
1 polymer ?
#
loop_
_entity_poly.entity_id
_entity_poly.type
_entity_poly.pdbx_seq_one_letter_code
_entity_poly.pdbx_strand_id
1 'polypeptide(L)'
;MSFADAVATLPDAVRLWVLWLTIMMVAAPLVLLIFGESRRAGAVILVANVAVAVAMHLLYARVGMVRLLGLPHLLIWGPLLVWLSGELRAVSWRIVPRVVAMIFALSIAVSLIFDAIDVVRWIYGDRGALTGAAG
;
A
#
# COMPACT_ATOMS: atom_id res chain seq x y z
N MET A 1 1.44 -10.83 -19.88
CA MET A 1 1.19 -11.27 -18.51
C MET A 1 0.42 -10.18 -17.79
N SER A 2 -0.74 -10.49 -17.19
CA SER A 2 -1.50 -9.50 -16.41
C SER A 2 -0.76 -9.16 -15.10
N PHE A 3 -1.14 -8.07 -14.43
CA PHE A 3 -0.57 -7.73 -13.11
C PHE A 3 -0.81 -8.85 -12.09
N ALA A 4 -2.00 -9.46 -12.10
CA ALA A 4 -2.34 -10.58 -11.22
C ALA A 4 -1.46 -11.80 -11.50
N ASP A 5 -1.24 -12.13 -12.78
CA ASP A 5 -0.34 -13.23 -13.16
C ASP A 5 1.10 -12.96 -12.72
N ALA A 6 1.58 -11.71 -12.84
CA ALA A 6 2.92 -11.34 -12.40
C ALA A 6 3.09 -11.46 -10.87
N VAL A 7 2.10 -11.00 -10.09
CA VAL A 7 2.07 -11.17 -8.63
C VAL A 7 2.08 -12.66 -8.25
N ALA A 8 1.43 -13.52 -9.03
CA ALA A 8 1.43 -14.96 -8.77
C ALA A 8 2.82 -15.62 -8.90
N THR A 9 3.77 -14.98 -9.58
CA THR A 9 5.16 -15.46 -9.71
C THR A 9 6.10 -15.00 -8.59
N LEU A 10 5.61 -14.18 -7.64
CA LEU A 10 6.41 -13.72 -6.52
C LEU A 10 6.61 -14.83 -5.47
N PRO A 11 7.68 -14.77 -4.66
CA PRO A 11 7.87 -15.70 -3.55
C PRO A 11 6.66 -15.75 -2.61
N ASP A 12 6.37 -16.91 -2.02
CA ASP A 12 5.16 -17.15 -1.22
C ASP A 12 4.98 -16.15 -0.08
N ALA A 13 6.05 -15.83 0.64
CA ALA A 13 6.00 -14.84 1.73
C ALA A 13 5.56 -13.46 1.23
N VAL A 14 6.02 -13.04 0.05
CA VAL A 14 5.64 -11.76 -0.57
C VAL A 14 4.19 -11.81 -1.04
N ARG A 15 3.75 -12.92 -1.64
CA ARG A 15 2.34 -13.10 -2.04
C ARG A 15 1.39 -13.02 -0.85
N LEU A 16 1.72 -13.67 0.26
CA LEU A 16 0.91 -13.61 1.48
C LEU A 16 0.88 -12.19 2.06
N TRP A 17 1.99 -11.47 2.02
CA TRP A 17 2.04 -10.06 2.43
C TRP A 17 1.17 -9.16 1.53
N VAL A 18 1.25 -9.33 0.20
CA VAL A 18 0.40 -8.60 -0.76
C VAL A 18 -1.08 -8.92 -0.57
N LEU A 19 -1.43 -10.18 -0.28
CA LEU A 19 -2.80 -10.58 0.05
C LEU A 19 -3.28 -9.88 1.32
N TRP A 20 -2.47 -9.89 2.38
CA TRP A 20 -2.77 -9.16 3.63
C TRP A 20 -3.03 -7.68 3.37
N LEU A 21 -2.14 -7.01 2.63
CA LEU A 21 -2.32 -5.60 2.29
C LEU A 21 -3.59 -5.37 1.48
N THR A 22 -3.89 -6.23 0.51
CA THR A 22 -5.10 -6.12 -0.32
C THR A 22 -6.37 -6.19 0.55
N ILE A 23 -6.40 -7.12 1.51
CA ILE A 23 -7.49 -7.21 2.48
C ILE A 23 -7.58 -5.93 3.31
N MET A 24 -6.46 -5.44 3.85
CA MET A 24 -6.44 -4.23 4.68
C MET A 24 -6.84 -2.96 3.91
N MET A 25 -6.49 -2.86 2.63
CA MET A 25 -6.86 -1.73 1.76
C MET A 25 -8.38 -1.60 1.57
N VAL A 26 -9.13 -2.70 1.71
CA VAL A 26 -10.59 -2.72 1.61
C VAL A 26 -11.24 -2.72 3.00
N ALA A 27 -10.81 -3.61 3.89
CA ALA A 27 -11.43 -3.80 5.19
C ALA A 27 -11.30 -2.57 6.09
N ALA A 28 -10.10 -1.95 6.16
CA ALA A 28 -9.88 -0.81 7.04
C ALA A 28 -10.79 0.37 6.72
N PRO A 29 -10.85 0.91 5.48
CA PRO A 29 -11.73 2.03 5.20
C PRO A 29 -13.21 1.70 5.41
N LEU A 30 -13.66 0.48 5.08
CA LEU A 30 -15.06 0.08 5.30
C LEU A 30 -15.42 0.07 6.79
N VAL A 31 -14.54 -0.47 7.64
CA VAL A 31 -14.76 -0.43 9.10
C VAL A 31 -14.78 1.02 9.59
N LEU A 32 -13.83 1.86 9.16
CA LEU A 32 -13.77 3.26 9.59
C LEU A 32 -14.96 4.10 9.12
N LEU A 33 -15.59 3.76 8.00
CA LEU A 33 -16.78 4.46 7.48
C LEU A 33 -18.03 4.23 8.34
N ILE A 34 -18.10 3.09 9.05
CA ILE A 34 -19.22 2.76 9.96
C ILE A 34 -19.25 3.72 11.15
N PHE A 35 -18.08 4.06 11.70
CA PHE A 35 -17.95 4.94 12.87
C PHE A 35 -17.91 6.42 12.45
N GLY A 36 -18.80 7.23 13.03
CA GLY A 36 -18.94 8.64 12.67
C GLY A 36 -17.65 9.44 12.89
N GLU A 37 -16.94 9.18 13.99
CA GLU A 37 -15.71 9.84 14.39
C GLU A 37 -14.51 9.56 13.47
N SER A 38 -14.54 8.44 12.74
CA SER A 38 -13.46 8.03 11.82
C SER A 38 -13.87 8.03 10.35
N ARG A 39 -15.12 8.42 10.03
CA ARG A 39 -15.66 8.33 8.67
C ARG A 39 -14.84 9.11 7.65
N ARG A 40 -14.32 10.27 8.04
CA ARG A 40 -13.40 11.06 7.21
C ARG A 40 -12.13 10.27 6.90
N ALA A 41 -11.52 9.62 7.90
CA ALA A 41 -10.35 8.77 7.72
C ALA A 41 -10.65 7.58 6.80
N GLY A 42 -11.79 6.92 6.99
CA GLY A 42 -12.23 5.84 6.10
C GLY A 42 -12.35 6.29 4.64
N ALA A 43 -12.98 7.43 4.39
CA ALA A 43 -13.13 7.98 3.03
C ALA A 43 -11.78 8.35 2.40
N VAL A 44 -10.90 9.01 3.14
CA VAL A 44 -9.56 9.40 2.64
C VAL A 44 -8.72 8.16 2.33
N ILE A 45 -8.71 7.15 3.21
CA ILE A 45 -7.99 5.90 2.98
C ILE A 45 -8.53 5.18 1.74
N LEU A 46 -9.86 5.11 1.57
CA LEU A 46 -10.47 4.48 0.40
C LEU A 46 -10.04 5.17 -0.90
N VAL A 47 -10.12 6.50 -0.95
CA VAL A 47 -9.71 7.29 -2.13
C VAL A 47 -8.21 7.09 -2.41
N ALA A 48 -7.36 7.13 -1.39
CA ALA A 48 -5.93 6.91 -1.54
C ALA A 48 -5.62 5.50 -2.07
N ASN A 49 -6.31 4.47 -1.59
CA ASN A 49 -6.12 3.09 -2.04
C ASN A 49 -6.57 2.89 -3.50
N VAL A 50 -7.68 3.51 -3.91
CA VAL A 50 -8.10 3.53 -5.31
C VAL A 50 -7.06 4.26 -6.18
N ALA A 51 -6.57 5.41 -5.73
CA ALA A 51 -5.54 6.17 -6.44
C ALA A 51 -4.25 5.35 -6.62
N VAL A 52 -3.80 4.64 -5.58
CA VAL A 52 -2.65 3.71 -5.66
C VAL A 52 -2.92 2.61 -6.66
N ALA A 53 -4.07 1.93 -6.59
CA ALA A 53 -4.40 0.83 -7.49
C ALA A 53 -4.38 1.28 -8.97
N VAL A 54 -4.96 2.45 -9.26
CA VAL A 54 -4.96 3.04 -10.61
C VAL A 54 -3.54 3.40 -11.04
N ALA A 55 -2.77 4.10 -10.20
CA ALA A 55 -1.41 4.51 -10.51
C ALA A 55 -0.47 3.31 -10.73
N MET A 56 -0.60 2.26 -9.91
CA MET A 56 0.12 0.98 -10.06
C MET A 56 -0.20 0.32 -11.40
N HIS A 57 -1.49 0.22 -11.75
CA HIS A 57 -1.91 -0.40 -13.00
C HIS A 57 -1.36 0.35 -14.22
N LEU A 58 -1.48 1.69 -14.22
CA LEU A 58 -0.97 2.53 -15.30
C LEU A 58 0.55 2.48 -15.44
N LEU A 59 1.28 2.44 -14.32
CA LEU A 59 2.73 2.32 -14.33
C LEU A 59 3.18 0.94 -14.79
N TYR A 60 2.57 -0.13 -14.28
CA TYR A 60 2.83 -1.51 -14.70
C TYR A 60 2.66 -1.69 -16.20
N ALA A 61 1.61 -1.11 -16.79
CA ALA A 61 1.37 -1.16 -18.24
C ALA A 61 2.52 -0.55 -19.07
N ARG A 62 3.37 0.30 -18.47
CA ARG A 62 4.51 0.94 -19.15
C ARG A 62 5.86 0.29 -18.85
N VAL A 63 6.09 -0.15 -17.62
CA VAL A 63 7.41 -0.62 -17.17
C VAL A 63 7.46 -2.10 -16.78
N GLY A 64 6.33 -2.79 -16.75
CA GLY A 64 6.24 -4.18 -16.30
C GLY A 64 6.51 -4.36 -14.80
N MET A 65 6.80 -5.60 -14.40
CA MET A 65 7.01 -5.98 -12.99
C MET A 65 8.44 -5.66 -12.52
N VAL A 66 8.76 -4.37 -12.38
CA VAL A 66 10.08 -3.88 -11.94
C VAL A 66 9.98 -3.15 -10.61
N ARG A 67 11.13 -2.96 -9.94
CA ARG A 67 11.26 -2.25 -8.66
C ARG A 67 10.68 -0.83 -8.63
N LEU A 68 10.60 -0.15 -9.77
CA LEU A 68 9.96 1.18 -9.87
C LEU A 68 8.47 1.16 -9.45
N LEU A 69 7.82 0.00 -9.47
CA LEU A 69 6.43 -0.14 -9.01
C LEU A 69 6.24 0.23 -7.53
N GLY A 70 7.28 0.37 -6.72
CA GLY A 70 7.11 0.94 -5.37
C GLY A 70 6.77 2.44 -5.37
N LEU A 71 6.99 3.15 -6.50
CA LEU A 71 6.86 4.61 -6.55
C LEU A 71 5.43 5.13 -6.27
N PRO A 72 4.35 4.56 -6.84
CA PRO A 72 2.99 4.99 -6.51
C PRO A 72 2.67 4.91 -5.01
N HIS A 73 3.18 3.89 -4.31
CA HIS A 73 3.01 3.78 -2.87
C HIS A 73 3.71 4.92 -2.14
N LEU A 74 4.99 5.20 -2.47
CA LEU A 74 5.72 6.31 -1.84
C LEU A 74 5.01 7.65 -2.00
N LEU A 75 4.51 7.95 -3.21
CA LEU A 75 3.88 9.23 -3.52
C LEU A 75 2.50 9.41 -2.89
N ILE A 76 1.75 8.32 -2.68
CA ILE A 76 0.35 8.39 -2.21
C ILE A 76 0.24 7.95 -0.74
N TRP A 77 0.78 6.78 -0.39
CA TRP A 77 0.76 6.28 0.98
C TRP A 77 1.72 7.02 1.90
N GLY A 78 2.82 7.59 1.41
CA GLY A 78 3.73 8.40 2.23
C GLY A 78 3.01 9.58 2.90
N PRO A 79 2.38 10.49 2.13
CA PRO A 79 1.56 11.57 2.68
C PRO A 79 0.37 11.06 3.51
N LEU A 80 -0.30 9.98 3.08
CA LEU A 80 -1.40 9.37 3.83
C LEU A 80 -0.98 8.93 5.22
N LEU A 81 0.17 8.25 5.34
CA LEU A 81 0.70 7.76 6.61
C LEU A 81 1.01 8.93 7.56
N VAL A 82 1.61 10.00 7.05
CA VAL A 82 1.90 11.21 7.84
C VAL A 82 0.61 11.83 8.36
N TRP A 83 -0.37 12.03 7.47
CA TRP A 83 -1.66 12.61 7.83
C TRP A 83 -2.43 11.74 8.83
N LEU A 84 -2.55 10.43 8.58
CA LEU A 84 -3.26 9.48 9.45
C LEU A 84 -2.60 9.38 10.83
N SER A 85 -1.27 9.46 10.89
CA SER A 85 -0.53 9.51 12.16
C SER A 85 -0.85 10.78 12.96
N GLY A 86 -1.10 11.90 12.28
CA GLY A 86 -1.60 13.13 12.90
C GLY A 86 -3.01 12.96 13.47
N GLU A 87 -3.93 12.41 12.68
CA GLU A 87 -5.32 12.14 13.10
C GLU A 87 -5.37 11.23 14.35
N LEU A 88 -4.59 10.15 14.36
CA LEU A 88 -4.51 9.20 15.47
C LEU A 88 -3.97 9.80 16.79
N ARG A 89 -3.25 10.92 16.71
CA ARG A 89 -2.71 11.65 17.88
C ARG A 89 -3.66 12.76 18.33
N ALA A 90 -4.34 13.41 17.40
CA ALA A 90 -5.16 14.59 17.66
C ALA A 90 -6.58 14.24 18.11
N VAL A 91 -7.15 13.13 17.63
CA VAL A 91 -8.56 12.79 17.83
C VAL A 91 -8.72 11.58 18.73
N SER A 92 -9.61 11.69 19.72
CA SER A 92 -9.99 10.55 20.56
C SER A 92 -11.03 9.68 19.86
N TRP A 93 -10.57 8.66 19.14
CA TRP A 93 -11.44 7.64 18.55
C TRP A 93 -11.77 6.52 19.54
N ARG A 94 -12.90 5.85 19.31
CA ARG A 94 -13.20 4.58 19.97
C ARG A 94 -12.12 3.54 19.68
N ILE A 95 -12.01 2.55 20.57
CA ILE A 95 -10.94 1.54 20.50
C ILE A 95 -10.90 0.80 19.15
N VAL A 96 -12.06 0.41 18.61
CA VAL A 96 -12.16 -0.35 17.35
C VAL A 96 -11.60 0.44 16.15
N PRO A 97 -12.14 1.62 15.78
CA PRO A 97 -11.59 2.37 14.64
C PRO A 97 -10.13 2.78 14.87
N ARG A 98 -9.73 3.07 16.11
CA ARG A 98 -8.34 3.37 16.44
C ARG A 98 -7.40 2.20 16.15
N VAL A 99 -7.71 1.01 16.64
CA VAL A 99 -6.88 -0.19 16.42
C VAL A 99 -6.82 -0.54 14.94
N VAL A 100 -7.94 -0.50 14.23
CA VAL A 100 -7.97 -0.79 12.78
C VAL A 100 -7.09 0.19 12.00
N ALA A 101 -7.20 1.49 12.28
CA ALA A 101 -6.36 2.49 11.63
C ALA A 101 -4.88 2.34 12.02
N MET A 102 -4.55 1.94 13.24
CA MET A 102 -3.16 1.66 13.65
C MET A 102 -2.59 0.45 12.91
N ILE A 103 -3.35 -0.64 12.78
CA ILE A 103 -2.94 -1.84 12.02
C ILE A 103 -2.72 -1.47 10.55
N PHE A 104 -3.62 -0.68 9.96
CA PHE A 104 -3.48 -0.18 8.60
C PHE A 104 -2.23 0.69 8.45
N ALA A 105 -2.04 1.68 9.32
CA ALA A 105 -0.88 2.57 9.33
C ALA A 105 0.44 1.80 9.45
N LEU A 106 0.51 0.81 10.34
CA LEU A 106 1.70 -0.03 10.49
C LEU A 106 1.97 -0.87 9.24
N SER A 107 0.92 -1.44 8.63
CA SER A 107 1.04 -2.25 7.42
C SER A 107 1.58 -1.44 6.24
N ILE A 108 1.06 -0.22 6.02
CA ILE A 108 1.59 0.65 4.97
C ILE A 108 2.97 1.19 5.32
N ALA A 109 3.30 1.43 6.60
CA ALA A 109 4.63 1.85 7.00
C ALA A 109 5.70 0.79 6.67
N VAL A 110 5.42 -0.48 6.99
CA VAL A 110 6.31 -1.60 6.61
C VAL A 110 6.47 -1.69 5.09
N SER A 111 5.37 -1.55 4.35
CA SER A 111 5.39 -1.61 2.88
C SER A 111 6.20 -0.48 2.27
N LEU A 112 6.04 0.74 2.77
CA LEU A 112 6.77 1.93 2.32
C LEU A 112 8.29 1.78 2.50
N ILE A 113 8.76 1.04 3.52
CA ILE A 113 10.18 0.74 3.67
C ILE A 113 10.68 -0.12 2.51
N PHE A 114 9.94 -1.17 2.16
CA PHE A 114 10.28 -2.02 1.00
C PHE A 114 10.21 -1.23 -0.31
N ASP A 115 9.15 -0.43 -0.50
CA ASP A 115 8.97 0.42 -1.68
C ASP A 115 10.14 1.42 -1.83
N ALA A 116 10.58 2.03 -0.72
CA ALA A 116 11.71 2.96 -0.73
C ALA A 116 13.02 2.26 -1.14
N ILE A 117 13.30 1.09 -0.58
CA ILE A 117 14.48 0.29 -0.94
C ILE A 117 14.45 -0.08 -2.42
N ASP A 118 13.30 -0.51 -2.92
CA ASP A 118 13.12 -0.91 -4.32
C ASP A 118 13.31 0.25 -5.28
N VAL A 119 12.66 1.39 -5.01
CA VAL A 119 12.80 2.59 -5.84
C VAL A 119 14.24 3.10 -5.82
N VAL A 120 14.92 3.09 -4.67
CA VAL A 120 16.33 3.48 -4.56
C VAL A 120 17.23 2.55 -5.38
N ARG A 121 17.07 1.23 -5.25
CA ARG A 121 17.82 0.24 -6.05
C ARG A 121 17.58 0.40 -7.54
N TRP A 122 16.32 0.65 -7.91
CA TRP A 122 15.96 0.97 -9.28
C TRP A 122 16.74 2.21 -9.72
N ILE A 123 16.67 3.34 -9.01
CA ILE A 123 17.40 4.57 -9.39
C ILE A 123 18.90 4.29 -9.61
N TYR A 124 19.53 3.44 -8.77
CA TYR A 124 20.93 3.03 -8.90
C TYR A 124 21.24 2.02 -10.04
N GLY A 125 20.25 1.62 -10.84
CA GLY A 125 20.44 0.84 -12.05
C GLY A 125 19.94 -0.61 -11.98
N ASP A 126 19.37 -1.06 -10.87
CA ASP A 126 18.73 -2.38 -10.82
C ASP A 126 17.40 -2.35 -11.59
N ARG A 127 17.48 -2.74 -12.87
CA ARG A 127 16.33 -2.85 -13.78
C ARG A 127 15.75 -4.27 -13.83
N GLY A 128 16.20 -5.17 -12.95
CA GLY A 128 15.75 -6.56 -12.92
C GLY A 128 14.24 -6.67 -12.68
N ALA A 129 13.63 -7.68 -13.29
CA ALA A 129 12.24 -8.02 -13.01
C ALA A 129 12.13 -8.59 -11.58
N LEU A 130 11.05 -8.26 -10.88
CA LEU A 130 10.75 -8.76 -9.54
C LEU A 130 10.14 -10.18 -9.55
N THR A 131 9.81 -10.71 -10.73
CA THR A 131 9.24 -12.05 -10.90
C THR A 131 10.24 -13.13 -10.52
N GLY A 132 9.79 -14.23 -9.90
CA GLY A 132 10.64 -15.35 -9.48
C GLY A 132 11.34 -16.14 -10.60
N ALA A 133 11.32 -15.66 -11.84
CA ALA A 133 12.10 -16.20 -12.94
C ALA A 133 13.45 -15.48 -13.02
N ALA A 134 14.49 -16.21 -12.60
CA ALA A 134 15.93 -15.97 -12.74
C ALA A 134 16.63 -15.13 -11.66
N GLY A 135 17.22 -15.85 -10.70
CA GLY A 135 18.68 -15.96 -10.65
C GLY A 135 19.07 -17.36 -11.06
#